data_AF-R5GTM5-F1
#
_entry.id   AF-R5GTM5-F1
#
_cell.length_a   1.000
_cell.length_b   1.000
_cell.length_c   1.000
_cell.angle_alpha   90.00
_cell.angle_beta   90.00
_cell.angle_gamma   90.00
#
_symmetry.space_group_name_H-M   'P 1'
#
loop_
_entity.id
_entity.type
_entity.pdbx_description
1 polymer ?
#
loop_
_entity_poly.entity_id
_entity_poly.type
_entity_poly.pdbx_seq_one_letter_code
_entity_poly.pdbx_strand_id
1 'polypeptide(L)' 'MSAMIEKGGVFEPLRDETFFRERLTVLNDTVAWDISGNMDPTECIDIDPFTIAESPVVADPLMIA' A
#
# COMPACT_ATOMS: atom_id res chain seq x y z
N MET A 1 -15.07 -2.49 -5.51
CA MET A 1 -13.97 -1.81 -4.82
C MET A 1 -13.92 -2.35 -3.39
N SER A 2 -12.85 -2.14 -2.61
CA SER A 2 -12.89 -2.51 -1.18
C SER A 2 -13.84 -1.56 -0.42
N ALA A 3 -14.53 -2.06 0.60
CA ALA A 3 -15.49 -1.27 1.37
C ALA A 3 -14.87 -0.07 2.11
N MET A 4 -13.55 -0.04 2.29
CA MET A 4 -12.83 1.07 2.92
C MET A 4 -12.56 2.21 1.94
N ILE A 5 -12.20 1.90 0.69
CA ILE A 5 -12.01 2.91 -0.37
C ILE A 5 -13.35 3.59 -0.69
N GLU A 6 -14.46 2.86 -0.68
CA GLU A 6 -15.79 3.43 -0.95
C GLU A 6 -16.28 4.39 0.16
N LYS A 7 -15.80 4.22 1.39
CA LYS A 7 -16.10 5.13 2.51
C LYS A 7 -15.30 6.44 2.46
N GLY A 8 -14.24 6.50 1.66
CA GLY A 8 -13.37 7.66 1.53
C GLY A 8 -12.55 7.97 2.79
N GLY A 9 -12.29 9.25 3.03
CA GLY A 9 -11.45 9.72 4.13
C GLY A 9 -9.97 9.50 3.83
N VAL A 10 -9.22 8.91 4.78
CA VAL A 10 -7.78 8.64 4.59
C VAL A 10 -7.51 7.70 3.40
N PHE A 11 -8.48 6.86 3.01
CA PHE A 11 -8.35 5.94 1.89
C PHE A 11 -8.75 6.54 0.53
N GLU A 12 -9.29 7.76 0.49
CA GLU A 12 -9.75 8.39 -0.77
C GLU A 12 -8.64 8.43 -1.84
N PRO A 13 -7.37 8.76 -1.54
CA PRO A 13 -6.31 8.80 -2.55
C PRO A 13 -6.06 7.45 -3.24
N LEU A 14 -6.32 6.34 -2.53
CA LEU A 14 -6.10 4.98 -3.04
C LEU A 14 -7.15 4.56 -4.09
N ARG A 15 -8.16 5.40 -4.34
CA ARG A 15 -9.12 5.19 -5.42
C ARG A 15 -8.53 5.47 -6.80
N ASP A 16 -7.52 6.32 -6.88
CA ASP A 16 -6.76 6.58 -8.11
C ASP A 16 -5.73 5.46 -8.32
N GLU A 17 -5.84 4.76 -9.45
CA GLU A 17 -4.99 3.61 -9.75
C GLU A 17 -3.52 3.99 -9.94
N THR A 18 -3.24 5.19 -10.46
CA THR A 18 -1.87 5.70 -10.63
C THR A 18 -1.28 5.98 -9.26
N PHE A 19 -2.01 6.70 -8.40
CA PHE A 19 -1.60 6.98 -7.03
C PHE A 19 -1.36 5.68 -6.25
N PHE A 20 -2.28 4.73 -6.33
CA PHE A 20 -2.18 3.44 -5.67
C PHE A 20 -0.92 2.68 -6.07
N ARG A 21 -0.55 2.70 -7.36
CA ARG A 21 0.65 1.98 -7.85
C ARG A 21 1.94 2.72 -7.52
N GLU A 22 1.98 4.04 -7.73
CA GLU A 22 3.21 4.83 -7.65
C GLU A 22 3.61 5.17 -6.21
N ARG A 23 2.65 5.19 -5.28
CA ARG A 23 2.92 5.49 -3.86
C ARG A 23 3.17 4.25 -3.00
N LEU A 24 3.03 3.05 -3.56
CA LEU A 24 3.32 1.80 -2.86
C LEU A 24 4.82 1.69 -2.58
N THR A 25 5.18 1.51 -1.32
CA THR A 25 6.56 1.48 -0.85
C THR A 25 6.69 0.64 0.43
N VAL A 26 7.86 0.64 1.05
CA VAL A 26 8.10 0.09 2.39
C VAL A 26 8.37 1.24 3.35
N LEU A 27 7.52 1.37 4.37
CA LEU A 27 7.64 2.33 5.48
C LEU A 27 7.18 1.63 6.77
N ASN A 28 7.69 2.07 7.93
CA ASN A 28 7.37 1.47 9.23
C ASN A 28 7.58 -0.05 9.27
N ASP A 29 8.65 -0.53 8.61
CA ASP A 29 9.01 -1.94 8.52
C ASP A 29 7.94 -2.85 7.89
N THR A 30 7.02 -2.29 7.11
CA THR A 30 5.97 -3.04 6.39
C THR A 30 5.64 -2.39 5.04
N VAL A 31 4.78 -3.03 4.23
CA VAL A 31 4.29 -2.44 2.99
C VAL A 31 3.29 -1.34 3.30
N ALA A 32 3.48 -0.18 2.68
CA ALA A 32 2.68 1.00 2.93
C ALA A 32 2.49 1.87 1.67
N TRP A 33 1.57 2.83 1.75
CA TRP A 33 1.43 3.92 0.80
C TRP A 33 1.94 5.23 1.40
N ASP A 34 2.87 5.90 0.71
CA ASP A 34 3.35 7.24 1.03
C ASP A 34 2.31 8.29 0.60
N ILE A 35 1.45 8.70 1.53
CA ILE A 35 0.29 9.56 1.22
C ILE A 35 0.72 11.00 0.96
N SER A 36 1.63 11.52 1.79
CA SER A 36 2.18 12.87 1.71
C SER A 36 3.17 13.03 0.54
N GLY A 37 3.82 11.94 0.13
CA GLY A 37 4.80 11.92 -0.95
C GLY A 37 6.20 12.35 -0.53
N ASN A 38 6.45 12.45 0.78
CA ASN A 38 7.71 12.88 1.38
C ASN A 38 8.33 11.77 2.26
N MET A 39 7.81 10.54 2.20
CA MET A 39 8.24 9.41 3.03
C MET A 39 8.10 9.67 4.54
N ASP A 40 7.09 10.45 4.95
CA ASP A 40 6.78 10.67 6.37
C ASP A 40 6.14 9.40 6.99
N PRO A 41 6.79 8.76 7.97
CA PRO A 41 6.28 7.54 8.60
C PRO A 41 4.98 7.74 9.39
N THR A 42 4.59 8.98 9.68
CA THR A 42 3.35 9.33 10.38
C THR A 42 2.19 9.65 9.45
N GLU A 43 2.47 9.87 8.16
CA GLU A 43 1.48 10.19 7.11
C GLU A 43 1.46 9.10 6.02
N CYS A 44 1.44 7.84 6.43
CA CYS A 44 1.32 6.69 5.54
C CYS A 44 0.11 5.81 5.89
N ILE A 45 -0.26 4.93 4.96
CA ILE A 45 -1.19 3.84 5.23
C ILE A 45 -0.40 2.54 5.12
N ASP A 46 -0.17 1.88 6.23
CA ASP A 46 0.52 0.60 6.30
C ASP A 46 -0.44 -0.59 6.36
N ILE A 47 0.02 -1.73 5.85
CA ILE A 47 -0.62 -3.02 6.05
C ILE A 47 0.03 -3.67 7.27
N ASP A 48 -0.76 -4.26 8.16
CA ASP A 48 -0.25 -5.04 9.27
C ASP A 48 0.74 -6.11 8.77
N PRO A 49 1.98 -6.17 9.29
CA PRO A 49 3.01 -7.08 8.82
C PRO A 49 2.62 -8.57 8.95
N PHE A 50 1.76 -8.92 9.91
CA PHE A 50 1.23 -10.29 10.02
C PHE A 50 0.27 -10.62 8.89
N THR A 51 -0.53 -9.65 8.44
CA THR A 51 -1.41 -9.83 7.26
C THR A 51 -0.58 -10.12 6.01
N ILE A 52 0.58 -9.46 5.85
CA ILE A 52 1.51 -9.75 4.75
C ILE A 52 2.14 -11.13 4.91
N ALA A 53 2.60 -11.48 6.10
CA ALA A 53 3.25 -12.77 6.36
C ALA A 53 2.31 -13.97 6.10
N GLU A 54 1.00 -13.79 6.34
CA GLU A 54 -0.02 -14.80 6.07
C GLU A 54 -0.49 -14.83 4.61
N SER A 55 -0.10 -13.85 3.79
CA SER A 55 -0.50 -13.77 2.39
C SER A 55 0.21 -14.83 1.53
N PRO A 56 -0.43 -15.34 0.47
CA PRO A 56 0.20 -16.28 -0.44
C PRO A 56 1.49 -15.70 -1.03
N VAL A 57 2.56 -16.49 -1.05
CA VAL A 57 3.79 -16.11 -1.73
C VAL A 57 3.50 -16.03 -3.24
N VAL A 58 3.75 -14.86 -3.81
CA VAL A 58 3.72 -14.64 -5.26
C VAL A 58 5.13 -14.77 -5.81
N ALA A 59 5.25 -15.29 -7.03
CA ALA A 59 6.54 -15.37 -7.71
C ALA A 59 7.07 -13.95 -7.99
N ASP A 60 8.39 -13.78 -7.87
CA ASP A 60 9.03 -12.51 -8.21
C ASP A 60 8.76 -12.17 -9.69
N PRO A 61 8.13 -11.02 -9.98
CA PRO A 61 7.80 -10.64 -11.35
C PRO A 61 9.04 -10.50 -12.24
N LEU A 62 10.23 -10.26 -11.68
CA LEU A 62 11.50 -10.18 -12.41
C LEU A 62 12.08 -11.57 -12.74
N MET A 63 11.58 -12.64 -12.12
CA MET A 63 11.97 -14.01 -12.46
C MET A 63 11.16 -14.62 -13.61
N ILE A 64 10.09 -13.96 -14.06
CA ILE A 64 9.18 -14.44 -15.11
C ILE A 64 9.39 -13.65 -16.43
N ALA A 65 10.22 -12.61 -16.44
CA ALA A 65 10.52 -11.75 -17.59
C ALA A 65 11.70 -12.26 -18.44
#